data_AF-A0A3A5V873-F1
#
_entry.id   AF-A0A3A5V873-F1
#
_cell.length_a   1.000
_cell.length_b   1.000
_cell.length_c   1.000
_cell.angle_alpha   90.00
_cell.angle_beta   90.00
_cell.angle_gamma   90.00
#
_symmetry.space_group_name_H-M   'P 1'
#
loop_
_entity.id
_entity.type
_entity.pdbx_description
1 polymer ?
#
loop_
_entity_poly.entity_id
_entity_poly.type
_entity_poly.pdbx_seq_one_letter_code
_entity_poly.pdbx_strand_id
1 'polypeptide(L)'
;MKILAERQDLWQPRKPTVPTKRMSSGLHLLPFHLLAITMCYFLVSGLFAIVDWLSRMWGIGIIPDDSPWWTIPAATMVIYPLLWVAYKEEIED
;
A
#
# COMPACT_ATOMS: atom_id res chain seq x y z
N MET A 1 60.30 -4.36 10.38
CA MET A 1 59.12 -3.54 10.04
C MET A 1 57.87 -4.41 9.88
N LYS A 2 57.31 -4.94 10.98
CA LYS A 2 56.04 -5.71 10.95
C LYS A 2 55.04 -5.31 12.06
N ILE A 3 55.47 -4.47 13.01
CA ILE A 3 54.69 -4.14 14.23
C ILE A 3 53.72 -2.97 13.99
N LEU A 4 53.92 -2.19 12.92
CA LEU A 4 53.10 -1.00 12.61
C LEU A 4 51.83 -1.31 11.81
N ALA A 5 51.77 -2.46 11.13
CA ALA A 5 50.61 -2.82 10.30
C ALA A 5 49.42 -3.35 11.12
N GLU A 6 49.65 -4.05 12.24
CA GLU A 6 48.57 -4.60 13.09
C GLU A 6 47.82 -3.57 13.94
N ARG A 7 48.29 -2.32 14.03
CA ARG A 7 47.64 -1.29 14.85
C ARG A 7 46.72 -0.35 14.06
N GLN A 8 46.68 -0.44 12.74
CA GLN A 8 45.74 0.35 11.93
C GLN A 8 44.29 -0.21 12.02
N ASP A 9 44.15 -1.45 12.46
CA ASP A 9 42.86 -2.15 12.57
C ASP A 9 42.07 -1.74 13.83
N LEU A 10 42.73 -1.03 14.76
CA LEU A 10 42.16 -0.59 16.04
C LEU A 10 41.39 0.74 15.94
N TRP A 11 41.60 1.52 14.88
CA TRP A 11 40.98 2.84 14.68
C TRP A 11 39.77 2.82 13.76
N GLN A 12 39.44 1.68 13.15
CA GLN A 12 38.18 1.56 12.43
C GLN A 12 37.05 1.33 13.44
N PRO A 13 35.99 2.17 13.44
CA PRO A 13 34.83 1.94 14.29
C PRO A 13 34.18 0.62 13.89
N ARG A 14 34.42 -0.44 14.67
CA ARG A 14 33.73 -1.71 14.52
C ARG A 14 32.26 -1.47 14.93
N LYS A 15 31.39 -1.34 13.93
CA LYS A 15 29.93 -1.28 14.09
C LYS A 15 29.27 -2.29 13.14
N PRO A 16 28.20 -2.94 13.58
CA PRO A 16 28.28 -4.25 14.20
C PRO A 16 27.90 -5.35 13.21
N THR A 17 28.49 -6.53 13.37
CA THR A 17 27.89 -7.78 12.86
C THR A 17 26.61 -8.03 13.63
N VAL A 18 25.51 -7.52 13.11
CA VAL A 18 24.21 -8.13 13.29
C VAL A 18 23.80 -8.51 11.88
N PRO A 19 23.52 -9.79 11.55
CA PRO A 19 22.58 -10.01 10.48
C PRO A 19 21.31 -9.34 10.98
N THR A 20 21.03 -8.12 10.53
CA THR A 20 19.66 -7.66 10.49
C THR A 20 19.01 -8.66 9.56
N LYS A 21 18.53 -9.77 10.14
CA LYS A 21 17.46 -10.57 9.61
C LYS A 21 16.43 -9.49 9.34
N ARG A 22 16.37 -9.05 8.08
CA ARG A 22 15.39 -8.09 7.60
C ARG A 22 14.11 -8.82 7.90
N MET A 23 13.55 -8.52 9.07
CA MET A 23 12.49 -9.31 9.66
C MET A 23 11.44 -9.31 8.57
N SER A 24 10.97 -10.49 8.21
CA SER A 24 10.04 -10.74 7.13
C SER A 24 8.65 -10.21 7.49
N SER A 25 8.57 -8.99 8.06
CA SER A 25 7.36 -8.27 8.40
C SER A 25 6.56 -7.92 7.15
N GLY A 26 7.20 -7.85 5.98
CA GLY A 26 6.49 -7.71 4.70
C GLY A 26 5.57 -8.87 4.35
N LEU A 27 5.87 -10.11 4.81
CA LEU A 27 5.05 -11.28 4.49
C LEU A 27 3.78 -11.38 5.37
N HIS A 28 3.87 -10.93 6.63
CA HIS A 28 2.73 -10.92 7.56
C HIS A 28 1.73 -9.80 7.29
N LEU A 29 2.18 -8.69 6.69
CA LEU A 29 1.32 -7.58 6.26
C LEU A 29 0.60 -7.88 4.94
N LEU A 30 1.15 -8.78 4.11
CA LEU A 30 0.58 -9.18 2.83
C LEU A 30 -0.91 -9.61 2.92
N PRO A 31 -1.33 -10.50 3.84
CA PRO A 31 -2.74 -10.88 3.96
C PRO A 31 -3.63 -9.71 4.41
N PHE A 32 -3.14 -8.81 5.26
CA PHE A 32 -3.90 -7.64 5.70
C PHE A 32 -4.09 -6.63 4.56
N HIS A 33 -3.05 -6.37 3.77
CA HIS A 33 -3.16 -5.52 2.59
C HIS A 33 -4.08 -6.13 1.55
N LEU A 34 -4.02 -7.44 1.30
CA LEU A 34 -4.95 -8.11 0.38
C LEU A 34 -6.40 -8.01 0.85
N LEU A 35 -6.66 -8.21 2.15
CA LEU A 35 -8.00 -8.03 2.73
C LEU A 35 -8.47 -6.59 2.57
N ALA A 36 -7.62 -5.62 2.87
CA ALA A 36 -7.94 -4.19 2.75
C ALA A 36 -8.19 -3.77 1.30
N ILE A 37 -7.39 -4.26 0.35
CA ILE A 37 -7.61 -4.05 -1.09
C ILE A 37 -8.94 -4.67 -1.53
N THR A 38 -9.26 -5.87 -1.04
CA THR A 38 -10.53 -6.54 -1.34
C THR A 38 -11.72 -5.74 -0.80
N MET A 39 -11.63 -5.26 0.45
CA MET A 39 -12.67 -4.38 1.02
C MET A 39 -12.80 -3.06 0.26
N CYS A 40 -11.67 -2.46 -0.11
CA CYS A 40 -11.65 -1.24 -0.93
C CYS A 40 -12.32 -1.48 -2.29
N TYR A 41 -12.03 -2.60 -2.94
CA TYR A 41 -12.67 -3.01 -4.19
C TYR A 41 -14.19 -3.13 -4.02
N PHE A 42 -14.66 -3.78 -2.95
CA PHE A 42 -16.10 -3.89 -2.66
C PHE A 42 -16.76 -2.53 -2.44
N LEU A 43 -16.10 -1.62 -1.72
CA LEU A 43 -16.61 -0.26 -1.48
C LEU A 43 -16.70 0.54 -2.77
N VAL A 44 -15.65 0.51 -3.61
CA VAL A 44 -15.61 1.20 -4.90
C VAL A 44 -16.66 0.62 -5.85
N SER A 45 -16.79 -0.70 -5.90
CA SER A 45 -17.82 -1.37 -6.70
C SER A 45 -19.23 -1.02 -6.24
N GLY A 46 -19.48 -0.99 -4.93
CA GLY A 46 -20.77 -0.60 -4.35
C GLY A 46 -21.10 0.86 -4.64
N LEU A 47 -20.13 1.76 -4.50
CA LEU A 47 -20.30 3.17 -4.85
C LEU A 47 -20.65 3.34 -6.33
N PHE A 48 -19.94 2.64 -7.22
CA PHE A 48 -20.25 2.65 -8.65
C PHE A 48 -21.68 2.18 -8.94
N ALA A 49 -22.12 1.11 -8.29
CA ALA A 49 -23.48 0.60 -8.46
C ALA A 49 -24.55 1.59 -7.97
N ILE A 50 -24.31 2.27 -6.85
CA ILE A 50 -25.22 3.31 -6.33
C ILE A 50 -25.28 4.50 -7.29
N VAL A 51 -24.13 4.95 -7.79
CA VAL A 51 -24.06 6.07 -8.74
C VAL A 51 -24.73 5.71 -10.07
N ASP A 52 -24.51 4.50 -10.60
CA ASP A 52 -25.18 4.03 -11.82
C ASP A 52 -26.70 3.94 -11.61
N TRP A 53 -27.15 3.36 -10.50
CA TRP A 53 -28.57 3.30 -10.16
C TRP A 53 -29.20 4.71 -10.07
N LEU A 54 -28.53 5.65 -9.40
CA LEU A 54 -29.00 7.02 -9.25
C LEU A 54 -29.00 7.76 -10.60
N SER A 55 -27.95 7.57 -11.40
CA SER A 55 -27.78 8.08 -12.76
C SER A 55 -28.94 7.65 -13.66
N ARG A 56 -29.32 6.37 -13.61
CA ARG A 56 -30.47 5.81 -14.32
C ARG A 56 -31.80 6.37 -13.80
N MET A 57 -31.95 6.52 -12.49
CA MET A 57 -33.17 7.10 -11.90
C MET A 57 -33.37 8.56 -12.31
N TRP A 58 -32.29 9.34 -12.45
CA TRP A 58 -32.35 10.76 -12.80
C TRP A 58 -32.32 11.00 -14.32
N GLY A 59 -32.10 9.97 -15.13
CA GLY A 59 -31.97 10.08 -16.59
C GLY A 59 -30.70 10.81 -17.04
N ILE A 60 -29.71 10.95 -16.16
CA ILE A 60 -28.43 11.62 -16.43
C ILE A 60 -27.40 10.51 -16.57
N GLY A 61 -26.90 10.22 -17.77
CA GLY A 61 -25.87 9.19 -17.98
C GLY A 61 -24.50 9.66 -17.47
N ILE A 62 -24.23 9.47 -16.18
CA ILE A 62 -22.97 9.86 -15.53
C ILE A 62 -21.90 8.82 -15.81
N ILE A 63 -22.27 7.54 -15.76
CA ILE A 63 -21.38 6.41 -16.07
C ILE A 63 -21.75 5.93 -17.48
N PRO A 64 -20.80 5.88 -18.43
CA PRO A 64 -21.06 5.30 -19.74
C PRO A 64 -21.34 3.79 -19.59
N ASP A 65 -22.38 3.29 -20.26
CA ASP A 65 -22.72 1.85 -20.25
C ASP A 65 -21.55 0.98 -20.76
N ASP A 66 -20.68 1.54 -21.61
CA ASP A 66 -19.47 0.90 -22.13
C ASP A 66 -18.24 1.06 -21.23
N SER A 67 -18.42 1.33 -19.93
CA SER A 67 -17.29 1.48 -19.01
C SER A 67 -16.40 0.22 -19.05
N PRO A 68 -15.07 0.36 -19.24
CA PRO A 68 -14.21 -0.81 -19.30
C PRO A 68 -14.24 -1.61 -18.00
N TRP A 69 -14.13 -2.94 -18.09
CA TRP A 69 -14.10 -3.83 -16.93
C TRP A 69 -13.00 -3.49 -15.91
N TRP A 70 -11.94 -2.81 -16.35
CA TRP A 70 -10.83 -2.37 -15.51
C TRP A 70 -11.09 -1.05 -14.75
N THR A 71 -12.22 -0.38 -14.95
CA THR A 71 -12.55 0.91 -14.31
C THR A 71 -12.59 0.78 -12.78
N ILE A 72 -13.27 -0.24 -12.26
CA ILE A 72 -13.38 -0.49 -10.82
C ILE A 72 -12.00 -0.89 -10.23
N PRO A 73 -11.24 -1.83 -10.83
CA PRO A 73 -9.86 -2.10 -10.41
C PRO A 73 -8.95 -0.86 -10.41
N ALA A 74 -9.03 -0.03 -11.46
CA ALA A 74 -8.20 1.18 -11.57
C ALA A 74 -8.56 2.20 -10.49
N ALA A 75 -9.84 2.44 -10.25
CA ALA A 75 -10.30 3.32 -9.17
C ALA A 75 -9.85 2.80 -7.80
N THR A 76 -9.93 1.49 -7.57
CA THR A 76 -9.45 0.85 -6.34
C THR A 76 -7.95 1.08 -6.13
N MET A 77 -7.13 0.94 -7.18
CA MET A 77 -5.68 1.19 -7.11
C MET A 77 -5.32 2.65 -6.80
N VAL A 78 -6.17 3.61 -7.19
CA VAL A 78 -5.97 5.03 -6.86
C VAL A 78 -6.44 5.34 -5.44
N ILE A 79 -7.57 4.79 -5.02
CA ILE A 79 -8.22 5.09 -3.73
C ILE A 79 -7.53 4.39 -2.56
N TYR A 80 -7.05 3.16 -2.75
CA TYR A 80 -6.39 2.37 -1.72
C TYR A 80 -5.17 3.05 -1.06
N PRO A 81 -4.17 3.58 -1.81
CA PRO A 81 -3.03 4.25 -1.18
C PRO A 81 -3.43 5.52 -0.42
N LEU A 82 -4.47 6.24 -0.87
CA LEU A 82 -5.01 7.40 -0.16
C LEU A 82 -5.64 7.00 1.18
N LEU A 83 -6.45 5.93 1.18
CA LEU A 83 -7.01 5.34 2.41
C LEU A 83 -5.91 4.89 3.37
N TRP A 84 -4.83 4.32 2.84
CA TRP A 84 -3.70 3.87 3.67
C TRP A 84 -2.97 5.04 4.34
N VAL A 85 -2.75 6.15 3.62
CA VAL A 85 -2.14 7.35 4.19
C VAL A 85 -3.03 7.95 5.28
N ALA A 86 -4.33 8.12 5.00
CA ALA A 86 -5.27 8.66 5.99
C ALA A 86 -5.36 7.79 7.25
N TYR A 87 -5.41 6.47 7.10
CA TYR A 87 -5.38 5.53 8.22
C TYR A 87 -4.10 5.65 9.06
N LYS A 88 -2.96 5.90 8.42
CA LYS A 88 -1.68 6.08 9.13
C LYS A 88 -1.64 7.40 9.89
N GLU A 89 -2.19 8.46 9.35
CA GLU A 89 -2.33 9.76 10.03
C GLU A 89 -3.23 9.64 11.27
N GLU A 90 -4.39 9.00 11.16
CA GLU A 90 -5.35 8.87 12.28
C GLU A 90 -4.86 7.99 13.44
N ILE A 91 -3.88 7.10 13.20
CA ILE A 91 -3.28 6.24 14.24
C ILE A 91 -2.07 6.91 14.90
N GLU A 92 -1.41 7.84 14.22
CA GLU A 92 -0.23 8.53 14.75
C GLU A 92 -0.58 9.79 15.57
N ASP A 93 -1.81 10.29 15.46
CA ASP A 93 -2.42 11.32 16.33
C ASP A 93 -3.03 10.73 17.63
#